data_AF-A0A813IRE2-F1
#
_entry.id   AF-A0A813IRE2-F1
#
_cell.length_a   1.000
_cell.length_b   1.000
_cell.length_c   1.000
_cell.angle_alpha   90.00
_cell.angle_beta   90.00
_cell.angle_gamma   90.00
#
_symmetry.space_group_name_H-M   'P 1'
#
loop_
_entity.id
_entity.type
_entity.pdbx_description
1 polymer ?
#
loop_
_entity_poly.entity_id
_entity_poly.type
_entity_poly.pdbx_seq_one_letter_code
_entity_poly.pdbx_strand_id
1 'polypeptide(L)'
;MTEFFRDPKFHRQLGERVSDYIARFDETLALLKDSGFDAESVPDLAGWAFIHMMRLNEEREERLISKVPDDEFPLTELKRHALSIFGSLHVHEQVLLAQQSQQSSQQSSQQSQQADVRRRDFRGRFHGSAFGRGAAASQGQVDRPSNLSQPAAVRETMKLEHADGFEDFDDDDGPVDAADFQGVCRVELESLLTDVDQYGEVVDPIRAARLEDAANTLAIASDALCAVREAREALKAKGGAASSSLSAPPPPARTWGDEQPAVDLRPPRGSGAQVGRYGKKSLRASIMAKKSKTLCRVCGRMGHWAGDPECPDEGPG
;
A
#
# COMPACT_ATOMS: atom_id res chain seq x y z
N MET A 1 -27.30 21.06 19.45
CA MET A 1 -27.69 19.68 19.04
C MET A 1 -26.71 19.08 18.02
N THR A 2 -26.28 19.80 16.98
CA THR A 2 -25.24 19.32 16.04
C THR A 2 -23.87 19.05 16.68
N GLU A 3 -23.58 19.66 17.83
CA GLU A 3 -22.33 19.42 18.57
C GLU A 3 -22.22 17.99 19.13
N PHE A 4 -23.34 17.36 19.48
CA PHE A 4 -23.34 15.99 20.00
C PHE A 4 -22.79 15.03 18.95
N PHE A 5 -23.34 15.09 17.73
CA PHE A 5 -22.92 14.23 16.62
C PHE A 5 -21.51 14.54 16.10
N ARG A 6 -20.91 15.66 16.51
CA ARG A 6 -19.53 16.04 16.15
C ARG A 6 -18.50 15.59 17.18
N ASP A 7 -18.92 15.20 18.38
CA ASP A 7 -17.99 14.83 19.43
C ASP A 7 -17.33 13.47 19.09
N PRO A 8 -16.00 13.43 18.92
CA PRO A 8 -15.28 12.21 18.54
C PRO A 8 -15.44 11.08 19.56
N LYS A 9 -15.88 11.38 20.79
CA LYS A 9 -16.14 10.35 21.80
C LYS A 9 -17.28 9.41 21.41
N PHE A 10 -18.25 9.86 20.62
CA PHE A 10 -19.36 9.00 20.18
C PHE A 10 -19.06 8.24 18.89
N HIS A 11 -17.94 8.56 18.24
CA HIS A 11 -17.53 7.87 17.03
C HIS A 11 -16.82 6.55 17.35
N ARG A 12 -16.88 5.60 16.41
CA ARG A 12 -16.08 4.37 16.50
C ARG A 12 -14.59 4.72 16.55
N GLN A 13 -13.88 4.09 17.46
CA GLN A 13 -12.43 4.19 17.53
C GLN A 13 -11.78 3.21 16.53
N LEU A 14 -10.65 3.59 15.95
CA LEU A 14 -9.91 2.70 15.05
C LEU A 14 -9.41 1.48 15.84
N GLY A 15 -9.71 0.27 15.33
CA GLY A 15 -9.38 -1.00 15.98
C GLY A 15 -10.39 -1.46 17.03
N GLU A 16 -11.47 -0.72 17.28
CA GLU A 16 -12.62 -1.14 18.10
C GLU A 16 -13.46 -2.18 17.35
N ARG A 17 -13.96 -3.20 18.07
CA ARG A 17 -14.87 -4.17 17.47
C ARG A 17 -16.22 -3.51 17.17
N VAL A 18 -16.82 -3.89 16.04
CA VAL A 18 -18.14 -3.36 15.65
C VAL A 18 -19.21 -3.69 16.70
N SER A 19 -19.13 -4.86 17.34
CA SER A 19 -20.01 -5.24 18.46
C SER A 19 -19.91 -4.28 19.65
N ASP A 20 -18.69 -3.90 20.01
CA ASP A 20 -18.42 -3.07 21.20
C ASP A 20 -18.88 -1.64 20.93
N TYR A 21 -18.64 -1.16 19.71
CA TYR A 21 -19.18 0.11 19.24
C TYR A 21 -20.72 0.14 19.23
N ILE A 22 -21.38 -0.91 18.74
CA ILE A 22 -22.85 -0.98 18.75
C ILE A 22 -23.40 -0.89 20.18
N ALA A 23 -22.82 -1.63 21.13
CA ALA A 23 -23.23 -1.56 22.54
C ALA A 23 -23.08 -0.14 23.10
N ARG A 24 -21.94 0.51 22.82
CA ARG A 24 -21.66 1.88 23.24
C ARG A 24 -22.58 2.92 22.57
N PHE A 25 -22.94 2.69 21.31
CA PHE A 25 -23.90 3.53 20.59
C PHE A 25 -25.30 3.42 21.20
N ASP A 26 -25.71 2.22 21.62
CA ASP A 26 -27.01 1.99 22.26
C ASP A 26 -27.10 2.64 23.64
N GLU A 27 -26.03 2.56 24.43
CA GLU A 27 -25.89 3.33 25.66
C GLU A 27 -26.00 4.84 25.39
N THR A 28 -25.39 5.32 24.30
CA THR A 28 -25.42 6.72 23.89
C THR A 28 -26.83 7.18 23.52
N LEU A 29 -27.59 6.36 22.80
CA LEU A 29 -29.01 6.62 22.49
C LEU A 29 -29.87 6.63 23.75
N ALA A 30 -29.64 5.70 24.69
CA ALA A 30 -30.34 5.69 25.97
C ALA A 30 -30.07 6.96 26.78
N LEU A 31 -28.81 7.41 26.85
CA LEU A 31 -28.44 8.67 27.53
C LEU A 31 -29.09 9.90 26.88
N LEU A 32 -29.19 9.93 25.54
CA LEU A 32 -29.90 10.98 24.83
C LEU A 32 -31.39 10.99 25.19
N LYS A 33 -32.00 9.80 25.25
CA LYS A 33 -33.40 9.64 25.63
C LYS A 33 -33.65 10.12 27.06
N ASP A 34 -32.76 9.80 27.99
CA ASP A 34 -32.80 10.28 29.38
C ASP A 34 -32.64 11.81 29.48
N SER A 35 -31.90 12.42 28.55
CA SER A 35 -31.79 13.88 28.43
C SER A 35 -33.01 14.56 27.77
N GLY A 36 -34.03 13.79 27.41
CA GLY A 36 -35.28 14.27 26.79
C GLY A 36 -35.26 14.32 25.26
N PHE A 37 -34.24 13.75 24.61
CA PHE A 37 -34.15 13.68 23.16
C PHE A 37 -34.25 12.22 22.69
N ASP A 38 -35.42 11.85 22.14
CA ASP A 38 -35.64 10.51 21.61
C ASP A 38 -35.23 10.46 20.13
N ALA A 39 -33.98 10.08 19.85
CA ALA A 39 -33.46 9.98 18.49
C ALA A 39 -34.21 8.93 17.64
N GLU A 40 -34.82 7.93 18.29
CA GLU A 40 -35.62 6.89 17.62
C GLU A 40 -37.00 7.41 17.17
N SER A 41 -37.45 8.54 17.72
CA SER A 41 -38.73 9.16 17.33
C SER A 41 -38.66 9.86 15.98
N VAL A 42 -37.45 10.22 15.52
CA VAL A 42 -37.23 10.83 14.22
C VAL A 42 -36.84 9.73 13.24
N PRO A 43 -37.64 9.48 12.17
CA PRO A 43 -37.31 8.50 11.15
C PRO A 43 -35.91 8.74 10.59
N ASP A 44 -35.19 7.64 10.35
CA ASP A 44 -33.87 7.56 9.71
C ASP A 44 -32.71 8.24 10.46
N LEU A 45 -32.97 9.15 11.39
CA LEU A 45 -31.95 9.94 12.07
C LEU A 45 -30.96 9.05 12.84
N ALA A 46 -31.47 8.07 13.57
CA ALA A 46 -30.63 7.16 14.35
C ALA A 46 -29.80 6.24 13.44
N GLY A 47 -30.37 5.76 12.32
CA GLY A 47 -29.68 4.95 11.32
C GLY A 47 -28.60 5.73 10.58
N TRP A 48 -28.93 6.93 10.10
CA TRP A 48 -27.99 7.86 9.47
C TRP A 48 -26.83 8.20 10.41
N ALA A 49 -27.14 8.56 11.66
CA ALA A 49 -26.12 8.87 12.66
C ALA A 49 -25.22 7.67 12.94
N PHE A 50 -25.78 6.46 13.00
CA PHE A 50 -25.03 5.22 13.19
C PHE A 50 -23.98 5.02 12.08
N ILE A 51 -24.38 5.14 10.82
CA ILE A 51 -23.48 5.00 9.65
C ILE A 51 -22.35 6.04 9.71
N HIS A 52 -22.70 7.31 9.93
CA HIS A 52 -21.72 8.39 9.95
C HIS A 52 -20.72 8.26 11.12
N MET A 53 -21.22 7.93 12.31
CA MET A 53 -20.38 7.75 13.50
C MET A 53 -19.55 6.47 13.48
N MET A 54 -19.90 5.47 12.66
CA MET A 54 -19.07 4.29 12.47
C MET A 54 -17.71 4.61 11.82
N ARG A 55 -17.55 5.76 11.15
CA ARG A 55 -16.30 6.12 10.44
C ARG A 55 -15.85 5.04 9.45
N LEU A 56 -16.79 4.53 8.67
CA LEU A 56 -16.47 3.69 7.53
C LEU A 56 -15.79 4.55 6.44
N ASN A 57 -14.96 3.93 5.61
CA ASN A 57 -14.55 4.55 4.35
C ASN A 57 -15.72 4.47 3.37
N GLU A 58 -15.71 5.33 2.35
CA GLU A 58 -16.75 5.45 1.33
C GLU A 58 -17.19 4.10 0.74
N GLU A 59 -16.24 3.27 0.27
CA GLU A 59 -16.57 1.93 -0.25
C GLU A 59 -17.26 0.99 0.77
N ARG A 60 -16.96 1.12 2.07
CA ARG A 60 -17.60 0.28 3.10
C ARG A 60 -18.96 0.85 3.51
N GLU A 61 -19.09 2.16 3.49
CA GLU A 61 -20.37 2.84 3.69
C GLU A 61 -21.35 2.44 2.58
N GLU A 62 -20.95 2.52 1.31
CA GLU A 62 -21.75 2.04 0.17
C GLU A 62 -22.10 0.55 0.27
N ARG A 63 -21.15 -0.30 0.69
CA ARG A 63 -21.42 -1.73 0.93
C ARG A 63 -22.42 -1.98 2.06
N LEU A 64 -22.48 -1.11 3.07
CA LEU A 64 -23.47 -1.22 4.12
C LEU A 64 -24.85 -0.76 3.63
N ILE A 65 -24.88 0.39 2.95
CA ILE A 65 -26.10 1.02 2.41
C ILE A 65 -26.75 0.11 1.38
N SER A 66 -25.99 -0.49 0.47
CA SER A 66 -26.50 -1.42 -0.55
C SER A 66 -27.12 -2.71 -0.01
N LYS A 67 -26.95 -3.02 1.28
CA LYS A 67 -27.61 -4.16 1.92
C LYS A 67 -28.93 -3.81 2.59
N VAL A 68 -29.25 -2.52 2.70
CA VAL A 68 -30.54 -2.05 3.20
C VAL A 68 -31.48 -1.94 1.99
N PRO A 69 -32.66 -2.58 2.01
CA PRO A 69 -33.56 -2.62 0.85
C PRO A 69 -34.26 -1.29 0.58
N ASP A 70 -34.38 -0.43 1.60
CA ASP A 70 -35.17 0.80 1.58
C ASP A 70 -34.34 2.02 2.02
N ASP A 71 -34.76 3.22 1.61
CA ASP A 71 -34.13 4.50 2.00
C ASP A 71 -34.37 4.89 3.47
N GLU A 72 -35.11 4.08 4.24
CA GLU A 72 -35.57 4.38 5.62
C GLU A 72 -34.57 3.94 6.73
N PHE A 73 -33.31 3.66 6.37
CA PHE A 73 -32.18 3.36 7.27
C PHE A 73 -32.55 2.69 8.63
N PRO A 74 -33.25 1.53 8.66
CA PRO A 74 -33.70 0.93 9.90
C PRO A 74 -32.50 0.50 10.75
N LEU A 75 -32.36 1.13 11.93
CA LEU A 75 -31.19 0.97 12.79
C LEU A 75 -30.90 -0.49 13.15
N THR A 76 -31.93 -1.29 13.42
CA THR A 76 -31.81 -2.71 13.78
C THR A 76 -31.20 -3.53 12.63
N GLU A 77 -31.60 -3.26 11.40
CA GLU A 77 -31.05 -3.97 10.23
C GLU A 77 -29.64 -3.50 9.93
N LEU A 78 -29.37 -2.19 10.01
CA LEU A 78 -28.03 -1.62 9.85
C LEU A 78 -27.03 -2.24 10.82
N LYS A 79 -27.38 -2.39 12.10
CA LYS A 79 -26.54 -3.07 13.09
C LYS A 79 -26.26 -4.52 12.71
N ARG A 80 -27.29 -5.25 12.28
CA ARG A 80 -27.17 -6.65 11.84
C ARG A 80 -26.25 -6.79 10.62
N HIS A 81 -26.44 -5.96 9.61
CA HIS A 81 -25.61 -5.93 8.41
C HIS A 81 -24.17 -5.50 8.73
N ALA A 82 -23.99 -4.49 9.58
CA ALA A 82 -22.68 -4.04 10.02
C ALA A 82 -21.90 -5.17 10.73
N LEU A 83 -22.55 -5.93 11.61
CA LEU A 83 -21.93 -7.10 12.24
C LEU A 83 -21.58 -8.20 11.24
N SER A 84 -22.48 -8.47 10.29
CA SER A 84 -22.28 -9.51 9.28
C SER A 84 -21.12 -9.19 8.32
N ILE A 85 -21.03 -7.94 7.84
CA ILE A 85 -20.05 -7.53 6.83
C ILE A 85 -18.72 -7.16 7.50
N PHE A 86 -18.77 -6.50 8.66
CA PHE A 86 -17.61 -5.87 9.30
C PHE A 86 -17.23 -6.49 10.64
N GLY A 87 -17.68 -7.71 10.96
CA GLY A 87 -17.35 -8.38 12.23
C GLY A 87 -15.85 -8.47 12.53
N SER A 88 -15.01 -8.63 11.49
CA SER A 88 -13.54 -8.72 11.60
C SER A 88 -12.80 -7.40 11.32
N LEU A 89 -13.52 -6.29 11.14
CA LEU A 89 -12.94 -5.00 10.73
C LEU A 89 -11.79 -4.54 11.63
N HIS A 90 -11.99 -4.70 12.94
CA HIS A 90 -11.01 -4.37 13.97
C HIS A 90 -9.65 -5.06 13.76
N VAL A 91 -9.64 -6.30 13.27
CA VAL A 91 -8.40 -7.07 13.04
C VAL A 91 -7.58 -6.42 11.92
N HIS A 92 -8.25 -6.03 10.83
CA HIS A 92 -7.59 -5.37 9.70
C HIS A 92 -7.03 -4.01 10.12
N GLU A 93 -7.80 -3.23 10.87
CA GLU A 93 -7.37 -1.92 11.38
C GLU A 93 -6.19 -2.05 12.35
N GLN A 94 -6.21 -3.02 13.26
CA GLN A 94 -5.09 -3.27 14.16
C GLN A 94 -3.81 -3.64 13.42
N VAL A 95 -3.89 -4.44 12.35
CA VAL A 95 -2.73 -4.76 11.52
C VAL A 95 -2.18 -3.49 10.84
N LEU A 96 -3.04 -2.62 10.32
CA LEU A 96 -2.62 -1.36 9.71
C LEU A 96 -1.96 -0.42 10.73
N LEU A 97 -2.57 -0.26 11.91
CA LEU A 97 -1.99 0.54 13.00
C LEU A 97 -0.64 -0.02 13.46
N ALA A 98 -0.52 -1.35 13.57
CA ALA A 98 0.74 -1.99 13.89
C ALA A 98 1.81 -1.73 12.81
N GLN A 99 1.46 -1.84 11.53
CA GLN A 99 2.38 -1.52 10.43
C GLN A 99 2.82 -0.05 10.44
N GLN A 100 1.89 0.87 10.68
CA GLN A 100 2.18 2.30 10.77
C GLN A 100 3.14 2.61 11.92
N SER A 101 2.95 1.99 13.08
CA SER A 101 3.86 2.13 14.23
C SER A 101 5.27 1.59 13.96
N GLN A 102 5.38 0.51 13.19
CA GLN A 102 6.68 -0.04 12.78
C GLN A 102 7.39 0.88 11.79
N GLN A 103 6.65 1.46 10.84
CA GLN A 103 7.21 2.40 9.87
C GLN A 103 7.71 3.69 10.54
N SER A 104 6.95 4.27 11.46
CA SER A 104 7.37 5.48 12.19
C SER A 104 8.61 5.22 13.06
N SER A 105 8.70 4.03 13.67
CA SER A 105 9.88 3.60 14.42
C SER A 105 11.11 3.44 13.53
N GLN A 106 10.95 2.86 12.33
CA GLN A 106 12.02 2.73 11.35
C GLN A 106 12.49 4.10 10.84
N GLN A 107 11.57 5.01 10.50
CA GLN A 107 11.91 6.37 10.08
C GLN A 107 12.67 7.14 11.18
N SER A 108 12.22 7.05 12.43
CA SER A 108 12.88 7.70 13.57
C SER A 108 14.30 7.15 13.79
N SER A 109 14.49 5.83 13.63
CA SER A 109 15.81 5.20 13.72
C SER A 109 16.75 5.63 12.59
N GLN A 110 16.23 5.78 11.35
CA GLN A 110 17.01 6.25 10.21
C GLN A 110 17.42 7.71 10.37
N GLN A 111 16.53 8.58 10.85
CA GLN A 111 16.86 9.98 11.14
C GLN A 111 17.96 10.09 12.20
N SER A 112 17.88 9.26 13.25
CA SER A 112 18.91 9.24 14.30
C SER A 112 20.27 8.80 13.75
N GLN A 113 20.31 7.76 12.90
CA GLN A 113 21.54 7.32 12.25
C GLN A 113 22.13 8.39 11.31
N GLN A 114 21.29 9.11 10.56
CA GLN A 114 21.75 10.21 9.70
C GLN A 114 22.31 11.38 10.53
N ALA A 115 21.71 11.71 11.67
CA ALA A 115 22.20 12.73 12.57
C ALA A 115 23.59 12.36 13.15
N ASP A 116 23.81 11.08 13.48
CA ASP A 116 25.11 10.60 13.97
C ASP A 116 26.21 10.61 12.90
N VAL A 117 25.89 10.27 11.65
CA VAL A 117 26.85 10.36 10.53
C VAL A 117 27.32 11.82 10.35
N ARG A 118 26.38 12.78 10.34
CA ARG A 118 26.72 14.21 10.24
C ARG A 118 27.61 14.70 11.39
N ARG A 119 27.44 14.17 12.61
CA ARG A 119 28.31 14.50 13.75
C ARG A 119 29.73 13.93 13.62
N ARG A 120 29.90 12.76 13.02
CA ARG A 120 31.24 12.17 12.80
C ARG A 120 32.04 12.94 11.76
N ASP A 121 31.41 13.38 10.68
CA ASP A 121 32.11 14.12 9.62
C ASP A 121 32.61 15.50 10.09
N PHE A 122 31.96 16.11 11.08
CA PHE A 122 32.42 17.39 11.64
C PHE A 122 33.65 17.26 12.56
N ARG A 123 33.83 16.10 13.23
CA ARG A 123 35.01 15.87 14.11
C ARG A 123 36.28 15.49 13.36
N GLY A 124 36.19 15.06 12.09
CA GLY A 124 37.34 14.65 11.28
C GLY A 124 38.19 15.81 10.72
N ARG A 125 37.74 17.06 10.81
CA ARG A 125 38.40 18.21 10.14
C ARG A 125 39.21 19.15 11.05
N PHE A 126 39.34 18.82 12.34
CA PHE A 126 40.19 19.55 13.29
C PHE A 126 41.27 18.65 13.90
N HIS A 127 42.09 18.01 13.05
CA HIS A 127 43.42 17.56 13.47
C HIS A 127 44.44 18.61 13.05
N GLY A 128 44.70 19.54 13.96
CA GLY A 128 45.64 20.63 13.71
C GLY A 128 45.81 21.59 14.89
N SER A 129 45.97 21.10 16.11
CA SER A 129 46.86 21.72 17.13
C SER A 129 46.76 20.99 18.45
N ALA A 130 47.89 20.39 18.84
CA ALA A 130 48.17 20.00 20.20
C ALA A 130 48.20 21.25 21.08
N PHE A 131 47.44 21.27 22.18
CA PHE A 131 47.83 21.86 23.48
C PHE A 131 46.70 21.60 24.49
N GLY A 132 47.08 21.26 25.73
CA GLY A 132 46.27 21.56 26.90
C GLY A 132 45.69 20.37 27.65
N ARG A 133 46.32 20.07 28.78
CA ARG A 133 45.89 19.13 29.83
C ARG A 133 44.67 19.67 30.60
N GLY A 134 43.89 18.75 31.19
CA GLY A 134 42.91 19.01 32.27
C GLY A 134 41.64 18.20 32.05
N ALA A 135 41.43 17.10 32.81
CA ALA A 135 40.55 17.04 33.99
C ALA A 135 39.05 17.20 33.62
N ALA A 136 38.09 16.41 34.08
CA ALA A 136 38.02 15.40 35.14
C ALA A 136 36.92 14.38 34.76
N ALA A 137 37.01 13.20 35.37
CA ALA A 137 36.03 12.14 35.26
C ALA A 137 34.72 12.51 36.00
N SER A 138 33.58 12.23 35.37
CA SER A 138 32.31 12.02 36.07
C SER A 138 31.50 10.95 35.33
N GLN A 139 31.54 9.73 35.88
CA GLN A 139 30.68 8.63 35.52
C GLN A 139 29.24 8.97 35.97
N GLY A 140 28.35 9.18 35.00
CA GLY A 140 26.91 9.28 35.20
C GLY A 140 26.25 8.15 34.42
N GLN A 141 26.10 7.00 35.06
CA GLN A 141 25.40 5.82 34.55
C GLN A 141 23.90 6.09 34.69
N VAL A 142 23.20 6.27 33.57
CA VAL A 142 21.75 6.44 33.52
C VAL A 142 21.12 5.11 33.12
N ASP A 143 20.37 4.53 34.05
CA ASP A 143 19.65 3.28 33.90
C ASP A 143 18.65 3.34 32.75
N ARG A 144 18.75 2.35 31.87
CA ARG A 144 17.87 2.13 30.72
C ARG A 144 16.78 1.14 31.16
N PRO A 145 15.48 1.53 31.19
CA PRO A 145 14.45 0.60 31.62
C PRO A 145 14.25 -0.52 30.59
N SER A 146 14.21 -1.74 31.12
CA SER A 146 13.99 -2.99 30.39
C SER A 146 12.59 -3.03 29.75
N ASN A 147 12.58 -3.47 28.50
CA ASN A 147 11.42 -3.64 27.65
C ASN A 147 10.57 -4.83 28.17
N LEU A 148 9.31 -4.56 28.55
CA LEU A 148 8.37 -5.54 29.06
C LEU A 148 7.66 -6.26 27.90
N SER A 149 7.83 -7.58 27.89
CA SER A 149 6.97 -8.66 27.42
C SER A 149 5.80 -8.33 26.47
N GLN A 150 5.89 -8.86 25.24
CA GLN A 150 4.73 -9.14 24.40
C GLN A 150 4.17 -10.54 24.72
N PRO A 151 2.85 -10.73 24.87
CA PRO A 151 2.26 -12.05 25.00
C PRO A 151 2.08 -12.75 23.65
N ALA A 152 2.23 -14.06 23.67
CA ALA A 152 2.07 -14.96 22.53
C ALA A 152 0.61 -14.99 22.03
N ALA A 153 0.43 -14.77 20.73
CA ALA A 153 -0.87 -14.91 20.06
C ALA A 153 -1.21 -16.41 19.89
N VAL A 154 -2.30 -16.83 20.53
CA VAL A 154 -2.96 -18.11 20.30
C VAL A 154 -3.71 -18.02 18.97
N ARG A 155 -3.37 -18.90 18.03
CA ARG A 155 -3.91 -18.95 16.68
C ARG A 155 -4.93 -20.09 16.62
N GLU A 156 -6.19 -19.76 16.87
CA GLU A 156 -7.31 -20.70 16.77
C GLU A 156 -7.92 -20.62 15.36
N THR A 157 -7.84 -21.72 14.62
CA THR A 157 -8.34 -21.85 13.26
C THR A 157 -9.81 -22.29 13.29
N MET A 158 -10.74 -21.36 13.08
CA MET A 158 -12.14 -21.69 12.83
C MET A 158 -12.37 -21.99 11.33
N LYS A 159 -12.88 -23.19 11.07
CA LYS A 159 -13.46 -23.62 9.79
C LYS A 159 -14.77 -22.85 9.56
N LEU A 160 -14.89 -22.20 8.42
CA LEU A 160 -16.12 -21.56 7.96
C LEU A 160 -16.61 -22.33 6.72
N GLU A 161 -17.77 -22.96 6.88
CA GLU A 161 -18.48 -23.68 5.83
C GLU A 161 -19.12 -22.68 4.86
N HIS A 162 -18.94 -22.95 3.57
CA HIS A 162 -19.43 -22.13 2.46
C HIS A 162 -20.96 -22.25 2.32
N ALA A 163 -21.62 -21.12 2.08
CA ALA A 163 -22.99 -21.07 1.59
C ALA A 163 -22.93 -20.60 0.12
N ASP A 164 -23.33 -21.50 -0.77
CA ASP A 164 -23.41 -21.31 -2.21
C ASP A 164 -24.57 -20.37 -2.58
N GLY A 165 -24.32 -19.49 -3.56
CA GLY A 165 -25.36 -18.66 -4.18
C GLY A 165 -24.85 -17.30 -4.66
N PHE A 166 -23.97 -17.30 -5.67
CA PHE A 166 -23.65 -16.10 -6.44
C PHE A 166 -23.92 -16.41 -7.91
N GLU A 167 -24.91 -15.72 -8.47
CA GLU A 167 -25.30 -15.84 -9.88
C GLU A 167 -24.28 -15.08 -10.73
N ASP A 168 -23.82 -15.73 -11.80
CA ASP A 168 -22.86 -15.21 -12.78
C ASP A 168 -23.34 -13.87 -13.35
N PHE A 169 -22.69 -12.79 -12.92
CA PHE A 169 -22.65 -11.53 -13.66
C PHE A 169 -21.44 -11.62 -14.57
N ASP A 170 -21.66 -11.75 -15.88
CA ASP A 170 -20.61 -11.66 -16.89
C ASP A 170 -20.01 -10.25 -16.87
N ASP A 171 -19.06 -10.02 -15.95
CA ASP A 171 -18.21 -8.84 -15.94
C ASP A 171 -17.35 -8.89 -17.21
N ASP A 172 -17.76 -8.10 -18.20
CA ASP A 172 -17.00 -7.80 -19.42
C ASP A 172 -15.74 -7.00 -19.01
N ASP A 173 -14.75 -7.70 -18.45
CA ASP A 173 -13.41 -7.25 -18.09
C ASP A 173 -12.56 -6.97 -19.34
N GLY A 174 -13.14 -6.32 -20.33
CA GLY A 174 -12.41 -5.76 -21.46
C GLY A 174 -11.30 -4.84 -20.91
N PRO A 175 -10.07 -4.92 -21.44
CA PRO A 175 -9.00 -4.04 -21.01
C PRO A 175 -9.43 -2.60 -21.28
N VAL A 176 -9.74 -1.86 -20.21
CA VAL A 176 -10.07 -0.43 -20.29
C VAL A 176 -8.92 0.25 -21.02
N ASP A 177 -9.20 0.84 -22.19
CA ASP A 177 -8.17 1.51 -22.95
C ASP A 177 -7.64 2.67 -22.11
N ALA A 178 -6.34 2.65 -21.82
CA ALA A 178 -5.68 3.69 -21.06
C ALA A 178 -5.80 5.06 -21.76
N ALA A 179 -6.00 5.08 -23.08
CA ALA A 179 -6.31 6.29 -23.83
C ALA A 179 -7.70 6.85 -23.47
N ASP A 180 -8.69 5.98 -23.30
CA ASP A 180 -10.06 6.36 -22.96
C ASP A 180 -10.14 6.89 -21.53
N PHE A 181 -9.49 6.23 -20.57
CA PHE A 181 -9.46 6.70 -19.18
C PHE A 181 -8.80 8.10 -19.06
N GLN A 182 -7.69 8.32 -19.76
CA GLN A 182 -7.02 9.62 -19.78
C GLN A 182 -7.89 10.71 -20.42
N GLY A 183 -8.67 10.34 -21.45
CA GLY A 183 -9.66 11.23 -22.08
C GLY A 183 -10.78 11.62 -21.12
N VAL A 184 -11.37 10.66 -20.43
CA VAL A 184 -12.44 10.89 -19.44
C VAL A 184 -11.96 11.80 -18.31
N CYS A 185 -10.80 11.51 -17.72
CA CYS A 185 -10.26 12.37 -16.65
C CYS A 185 -10.00 13.81 -17.12
N ARG A 186 -9.58 14.01 -18.38
CA ARG A 186 -9.37 15.37 -18.92
C ARG A 186 -10.69 16.12 -19.10
N VAL A 187 -11.70 15.48 -19.69
CA VAL A 187 -13.03 16.08 -19.91
C VAL A 187 -13.67 16.48 -18.58
N GLU A 188 -13.62 15.61 -17.59
CA GLU A 188 -14.15 15.90 -16.25
C GLU A 188 -13.41 17.05 -15.56
N LEU A 189 -12.07 17.12 -15.68
CA LEU A 189 -11.28 18.23 -15.15
C LEU A 189 -11.58 19.56 -15.85
N GLU A 190 -11.75 19.55 -17.17
CA GLU A 190 -12.13 20.74 -17.94
C GLU A 190 -13.55 21.22 -17.59
N SER A 191 -14.48 20.28 -17.37
CA SER A 191 -15.83 20.59 -16.88
C SER A 191 -15.80 21.19 -15.48
N LEU A 192 -15.05 20.57 -14.55
CA LEU A 192 -14.88 21.07 -13.19
C LEU A 192 -14.26 22.47 -13.13
N LEU A 193 -13.26 22.76 -13.97
CA LEU A 193 -12.69 24.11 -14.06
C LEU A 193 -13.73 25.13 -14.54
N THR A 194 -14.55 24.76 -15.52
CA THR A 194 -15.64 25.61 -16.01
C THR A 194 -16.67 25.89 -14.90
N ASP A 195 -17.03 24.87 -14.12
CA ASP A 195 -17.94 25.02 -12.99
C ASP A 195 -17.33 25.87 -11.87
N VAL A 196 -16.03 25.75 -11.59
CA VAL A 196 -15.35 26.58 -10.60
C VAL A 196 -15.30 28.05 -11.05
N ASP A 197 -15.06 28.33 -12.33
CA ASP A 197 -15.09 29.69 -12.85
C ASP A 197 -16.50 30.29 -12.82
N GLN A 198 -17.52 29.46 -13.05
CA GLN A 198 -18.93 29.88 -13.07
C GLN A 198 -19.53 30.04 -11.66
N TYR A 199 -19.10 29.24 -10.69
CA TYR A 199 -19.70 29.14 -9.34
C TYR A 199 -18.72 29.42 -8.19
N GLY A 200 -17.53 29.97 -8.50
CA GLY A 200 -16.37 30.04 -7.62
C GLY A 200 -16.52 30.78 -6.29
N GLU A 201 -17.59 31.54 -6.08
CA GLU A 201 -17.82 32.26 -4.82
C GLU A 201 -18.29 31.36 -3.66
N VAL A 202 -18.64 30.08 -3.90
CA VAL A 202 -19.28 29.21 -2.88
C VAL A 202 -18.54 27.89 -2.62
N VAL A 203 -17.30 27.73 -3.10
CA VAL A 203 -16.55 26.50 -2.80
C VAL A 203 -16.01 26.56 -1.37
N ASP A 204 -16.53 25.69 -0.50
CA ASP A 204 -16.04 25.47 0.87
C ASP A 204 -14.51 25.31 0.87
N PRO A 205 -13.75 26.10 1.67
CA PRO A 205 -12.29 26.02 1.75
C PRO A 205 -11.76 24.60 1.96
N ILE A 206 -12.50 23.74 2.67
CA ILE A 206 -12.10 22.35 2.90
C ILE A 206 -12.21 21.52 1.61
N ARG A 207 -13.25 21.76 0.81
CA ARG A 207 -13.42 21.10 -0.49
C ARG A 207 -12.40 21.60 -1.51
N ALA A 208 -12.09 22.90 -1.50
CA ALA A 208 -11.05 23.48 -2.34
C ALA A 208 -9.67 22.84 -2.05
N ALA A 209 -9.30 22.69 -0.77
CA ALA A 209 -8.05 22.04 -0.38
C ALA A 209 -7.98 20.56 -0.81
N ARG A 210 -9.10 19.83 -0.76
CA ARG A 210 -9.16 18.43 -1.24
C ARG A 210 -9.04 18.34 -2.76
N LEU A 211 -9.66 19.26 -3.50
CA LEU A 211 -9.53 19.34 -4.96
C LEU A 211 -8.08 19.64 -5.36
N GLU A 212 -7.41 20.54 -4.65
CA GLU A 212 -5.99 20.84 -4.88
C GLU A 212 -5.09 19.61 -4.63
N ASP A 213 -5.32 18.85 -3.56
CA ASP A 213 -4.56 17.63 -3.27
C ASP A 213 -4.81 16.52 -4.31
N ALA A 214 -6.05 16.36 -4.76
CA ALA A 214 -6.40 15.43 -5.83
C ALA A 214 -5.74 15.83 -7.17
N ALA A 215 -5.75 17.12 -7.52
CA ALA A 215 -5.09 17.63 -8.71
C ALA A 215 -3.56 17.40 -8.67
N ASN A 216 -2.92 17.64 -7.52
CA ASN A 216 -1.50 17.35 -7.33
C ASN A 216 -1.18 15.85 -7.48
N THR A 217 -2.03 14.99 -6.94
CA THR A 217 -1.88 13.52 -7.06
C THR A 217 -1.97 13.07 -8.53
N LEU A 218 -2.94 13.61 -9.28
CA LEU A 218 -3.08 13.34 -10.72
C LEU A 218 -1.89 13.84 -11.52
N ALA A 219 -1.33 15.01 -11.19
CA ALA A 219 -0.13 15.53 -11.83
C ALA A 219 1.07 14.59 -11.63
N ILE A 220 1.31 14.13 -10.40
CA ILE A 220 2.38 13.18 -10.07
C ILE A 220 2.20 11.85 -10.82
N ALA A 221 0.97 11.34 -10.88
CA ALA A 221 0.65 10.10 -11.60
C ALA A 221 0.89 10.24 -13.11
N SER A 222 0.51 11.39 -13.69
CA SER A 222 0.76 11.72 -15.09
C SER A 222 2.26 11.76 -15.41
N ASP A 223 3.07 12.44 -14.59
CA ASP A 223 4.53 12.51 -14.75
C ASP A 223 5.18 11.12 -14.69
N ALA A 224 4.73 10.28 -13.74
CA ALA A 224 5.19 8.90 -13.63
C ALA A 224 4.87 8.08 -14.89
N LEU A 225 3.67 8.24 -15.47
CA LEU A 225 3.30 7.58 -16.72
C LEU A 225 4.13 8.07 -17.91
N CYS A 226 4.42 9.37 -18.00
CA CYS A 226 5.34 9.92 -19.00
C CYS A 226 6.73 9.29 -18.89
N ALA A 227 7.30 9.20 -17.68
CA ALA A 227 8.60 8.57 -17.47
C ALA A 227 8.61 7.08 -17.88
N VAL A 228 7.52 6.34 -17.63
CA VAL A 228 7.37 4.94 -18.09
C VAL A 228 7.31 4.86 -19.62
N ARG A 229 6.58 5.76 -20.28
CA ARG A 229 6.50 5.81 -21.76
C ARG A 229 7.86 6.13 -22.38
N GLU A 230 8.59 7.11 -21.85
CA GLU A 230 9.97 7.44 -22.28
C GLU A 230 10.92 6.25 -22.10
N ALA A 231 10.86 5.59 -20.93
CA ALA A 231 11.66 4.39 -20.68
C ALA A 231 11.34 3.27 -21.70
N ARG A 232 10.06 3.10 -22.07
CA ARG A 232 9.63 2.11 -23.07
C ARG A 232 10.15 2.44 -24.47
N GLU A 233 10.08 3.71 -24.90
CA GLU A 233 10.63 4.14 -26.19
C GLU A 233 12.15 4.03 -26.24
N ALA A 234 12.85 4.38 -25.15
CA ALA A 234 14.30 4.17 -25.03
C ALA A 234 14.69 2.69 -25.13
N LEU A 235 13.86 1.78 -24.62
CA LEU A 235 14.05 0.33 -24.75
C LEU A 235 13.77 -0.16 -26.18
N LYS A 236 12.75 0.36 -26.87
CA LYS A 236 12.49 0.05 -28.28
C LYS A 236 13.64 0.51 -29.18
N ALA A 237 14.12 1.74 -29.00
CA ALA A 237 15.25 2.28 -29.76
C ALA A 237 16.54 1.46 -29.58
N LYS A 238 16.79 0.93 -28.36
CA LYS A 238 17.93 0.04 -28.09
C LYS A 238 17.72 -1.40 -28.58
N GLY A 239 16.48 -1.85 -28.71
CA GLY A 239 16.13 -3.21 -29.15
C GLY A 239 16.05 -3.39 -30.67
N GLY A 240 15.79 -2.32 -31.43
CA GLY A 240 15.61 -2.37 -32.89
C GLY A 240 16.89 -2.56 -33.71
N ALA A 241 18.07 -2.32 -33.14
CA ALA A 241 19.34 -2.37 -33.88
C ALA A 241 20.04 -3.75 -33.91
N ALA A 242 19.46 -4.79 -33.32
CA ALA A 242 20.16 -6.06 -33.10
C ALA A 242 19.61 -7.29 -33.85
N SER A 243 18.66 -7.15 -34.78
CA SER A 243 18.08 -8.33 -35.49
C SER A 243 18.20 -8.33 -37.02
N SER A 244 18.86 -7.36 -37.63
CA SER A 244 19.16 -7.39 -39.07
C SER A 244 20.48 -8.14 -39.32
N SER A 245 20.35 -9.46 -39.52
CA SER A 245 21.15 -10.27 -40.45
C SER A 245 22.65 -9.96 -40.55
N LEU A 246 23.44 -10.49 -39.61
CA LEU A 246 24.81 -10.91 -39.93
C LEU A 246 24.71 -12.16 -40.83
N SER A 247 24.58 -11.94 -42.14
CA SER A 247 25.00 -12.93 -43.14
C SER A 247 26.50 -13.13 -42.97
N ALA A 248 26.86 -14.13 -42.16
CA ALA A 248 28.24 -14.55 -42.00
C ALA A 248 28.77 -15.05 -43.36
N PRO A 249 29.90 -14.54 -43.87
CA PRO A 249 30.58 -15.19 -44.98
C PRO A 249 31.08 -16.59 -44.53
N PRO A 250 31.08 -17.59 -45.42
CA PRO A 250 31.50 -18.94 -45.07
C PRO A 250 32.99 -18.96 -44.67
N PRO A 251 33.38 -19.81 -43.70
CA PRO A 251 34.77 -19.90 -43.26
C PRO A 251 35.65 -20.50 -44.38
N PRO A 252 36.87 -19.97 -44.60
CA PRO A 252 37.83 -20.63 -45.47
C PRO A 252 38.32 -21.94 -44.83
N ALA A 253 38.51 -22.94 -45.69
CA ALA A 253 38.93 -24.30 -45.33
C ALA A 253 40.23 -24.31 -44.50
N ARG A 254 40.19 -25.06 -43.39
CA ARG A 254 41.38 -25.35 -42.56
C ARG A 254 42.29 -26.33 -43.28
N THR A 255 43.46 -25.87 -43.71
CA THR A 255 44.61 -26.72 -44.00
C THR A 255 45.30 -27.08 -42.68
N TRP A 256 45.42 -28.38 -42.42
CA TRP A 256 46.27 -28.94 -41.37
C TRP A 256 47.74 -28.77 -41.78
N GLY A 257 48.58 -28.28 -40.86
CA GLY A 257 50.03 -28.24 -41.05
C GLY A 257 50.74 -27.55 -39.89
N ASP A 258 51.60 -28.33 -39.23
CA ASP A 258 52.81 -27.95 -38.49
C ASP A 258 52.69 -27.19 -37.15
N GLU A 259 52.82 -28.00 -36.09
CA GLU A 259 53.92 -28.01 -35.10
C GLU A 259 54.63 -26.70 -34.70
N GLN A 260 54.86 -26.61 -33.36
CA GLN A 260 55.99 -25.99 -32.62
C GLN A 260 55.75 -24.60 -31.95
N PRO A 261 56.49 -24.26 -30.86
CA PRO A 261 55.92 -24.30 -29.50
C PRO A 261 56.15 -23.04 -28.64
N ALA A 262 55.43 -23.00 -27.50
CA ALA A 262 55.79 -22.39 -26.20
C ALA A 262 56.15 -20.90 -26.06
N VAL A 263 55.99 -20.42 -24.81
CA VAL A 263 56.34 -19.09 -24.26
C VAL A 263 55.23 -18.06 -24.58
N ASP A 264 54.55 -17.42 -23.62
CA ASP A 264 55.11 -16.70 -22.49
C ASP A 264 54.07 -16.39 -21.38
N LEU A 265 54.58 -16.21 -20.17
CA LEU A 265 53.86 -15.85 -18.95
C LEU A 265 53.56 -14.35 -18.90
N ARG A 266 52.28 -13.96 -18.80
CA ARG A 266 51.79 -12.81 -18.00
C ARG A 266 50.27 -12.60 -18.15
N PRO A 267 49.51 -12.53 -17.06
CA PRO A 267 48.30 -11.72 -17.02
C PRO A 267 48.64 -10.31 -16.47
N PRO A 268 48.15 -9.22 -17.10
CA PRO A 268 48.17 -7.92 -16.46
C PRO A 268 47.09 -7.85 -15.38
N ARG A 269 47.48 -7.28 -14.23
CA ARG A 269 46.57 -6.76 -13.21
C ARG A 269 45.69 -5.68 -13.80
N GLY A 270 44.39 -5.72 -13.51
CA GLY A 270 43.51 -4.58 -13.78
C GLY A 270 42.02 -4.90 -13.84
N SER A 271 41.44 -5.60 -12.86
CA SER A 271 39.98 -5.61 -12.69
C SER A 271 39.55 -4.39 -11.84
N GLY A 272 39.50 -3.24 -12.51
CA GLY A 272 38.70 -2.11 -12.07
C GLY A 272 37.23 -2.52 -12.06
N ALA A 273 36.53 -2.18 -10.97
CA ALA A 273 35.11 -2.42 -10.79
C ALA A 273 34.31 -1.69 -11.89
N GLN A 274 33.91 -2.42 -12.93
CA GLN A 274 32.80 -2.03 -13.79
C GLN A 274 31.51 -2.18 -13.00
N VAL A 275 31.08 -1.06 -12.40
CA VAL A 275 29.69 -0.82 -12.05
C VAL A 275 28.93 -0.68 -13.37
N GLY A 276 28.37 -1.78 -13.87
CA GLY A 276 27.68 -1.76 -15.14
C GLY A 276 26.99 -3.06 -15.47
N ARG A 277 25.68 -2.96 -15.74
CA ARG A 277 24.77 -4.02 -16.20
C ARG A 277 24.26 -4.96 -15.11
N TYR A 278 23.19 -4.53 -14.44
CA TYR A 278 22.08 -5.44 -14.12
C TYR A 278 21.51 -5.95 -15.45
N GLY A 279 22.20 -6.94 -16.01
CA GLY A 279 21.69 -7.71 -17.13
C GLY A 279 20.39 -8.37 -16.70
N LYS A 280 19.44 -8.46 -17.62
CA LYS A 280 18.24 -9.27 -17.58
C LYS A 280 18.58 -10.76 -17.43
N LYS A 281 19.35 -11.14 -16.41
CA LYS A 281 19.41 -12.48 -15.86
C LYS A 281 18.06 -12.70 -15.18
N SER A 282 17.14 -12.95 -16.09
CA SER A 282 15.89 -13.65 -15.98
C SER A 282 15.01 -13.14 -14.84
N LEU A 283 14.13 -12.19 -15.17
CA LEU A 283 12.90 -11.96 -14.41
C LEU A 283 12.27 -13.31 -13.99
N ARG A 284 12.31 -14.31 -14.89
CA ARG A 284 11.96 -15.71 -14.64
C ARG A 284 12.71 -16.35 -13.47
N ALA A 285 14.02 -16.16 -13.32
CA ALA A 285 14.78 -16.68 -12.18
C ALA A 285 14.40 -16.00 -10.86
N SER A 286 14.12 -14.69 -10.89
CA SER A 286 13.61 -13.96 -9.72
C SER A 286 12.19 -14.40 -9.35
N ILE A 287 11.32 -14.62 -10.33
CA ILE A 287 9.97 -15.15 -10.14
C ILE A 287 10.04 -16.58 -9.58
N MET A 288 10.87 -17.47 -10.14
CA MET A 288 11.05 -18.82 -9.62
C MET A 288 11.61 -18.83 -8.20
N ALA A 289 12.55 -17.94 -7.87
CA ALA A 289 13.09 -17.80 -6.52
C ALA A 289 12.08 -17.24 -5.51
N LYS A 290 11.06 -16.49 -5.97
CA LYS A 290 9.93 -16.05 -5.13
C LYS A 290 8.89 -17.15 -4.98
N LYS A 291 8.48 -17.78 -6.09
CA LYS A 291 7.53 -18.91 -6.11
C LYS A 291 8.01 -20.08 -5.24
N SER A 292 9.32 -20.36 -5.20
CA SER A 292 9.88 -21.42 -4.35
C SER A 292 9.87 -21.12 -2.84
N LYS A 293 9.53 -19.89 -2.43
CA LYS A 293 9.46 -19.47 -1.02
C LYS A 293 8.04 -19.22 -0.54
N THR A 294 7.06 -19.20 -1.44
CA THR A 294 5.66 -18.90 -1.14
C THR A 294 4.81 -20.15 -1.34
N LEU A 295 3.90 -20.42 -0.39
CA LEU A 295 2.89 -21.47 -0.52
C LEU A 295 1.73 -20.96 -1.39
N CYS A 296 1.23 -21.79 -2.29
CA CYS A 296 -0.01 -21.51 -3.00
C CYS A 296 -1.18 -21.44 -2.00
N ARG A 297 -2.02 -20.40 -2.09
CA ARG A 297 -3.16 -20.22 -1.17
C ARG A 297 -4.29 -21.24 -1.41
N VAL A 298 -4.36 -21.85 -2.58
CA VAL A 298 -5.39 -22.82 -2.96
C VAL A 298 -4.97 -24.23 -2.52
N CYS A 299 -3.91 -24.78 -3.11
CA CYS A 299 -3.51 -26.17 -2.87
C CYS A 299 -2.49 -26.36 -1.73
N GLY A 300 -1.96 -25.27 -1.15
CA GLY A 300 -0.96 -25.32 -0.08
C GLY A 300 0.43 -25.82 -0.49
N ARG A 301 0.70 -26.11 -1.78
CA ARG A 301 2.01 -26.56 -2.26
C ARG A 301 2.95 -25.38 -2.56
N MET A 302 4.26 -25.59 -2.43
CA MET A 302 5.28 -24.61 -2.80
C MET A 302 5.59 -24.67 -4.30
N GLY A 303 6.07 -23.58 -4.89
CA GLY A 303 6.58 -23.56 -6.27
C GLY A 303 5.69 -22.84 -7.29
N HIS A 304 4.47 -22.48 -6.93
CA HIS A 304 3.53 -21.72 -7.77
C HIS A 304 2.64 -20.79 -6.94
N TRP A 305 1.90 -19.89 -7.59
CA TRP A 305 0.89 -19.03 -6.96
C TRP A 305 -0.53 -19.48 -7.30
N ALA A 306 -1.52 -18.99 -6.54
CA ALA A 306 -2.93 -19.23 -6.86
C ALA A 306 -3.25 -18.66 -8.25
N GLY A 307 -3.81 -19.47 -9.15
CA GLY A 307 -4.09 -19.11 -10.54
C GLY A 307 -2.97 -19.41 -11.55
N ASP A 308 -1.82 -19.97 -11.13
CA ASP A 308 -0.86 -20.55 -12.10
C ASP A 308 -1.44 -21.82 -12.73
N PRO A 309 -1.17 -22.09 -14.03
CA PRO A 309 -1.57 -23.35 -14.69
C PRO A 309 -0.87 -24.59 -14.12
N GLU A 310 0.11 -24.41 -13.22
CA GLU A 310 0.78 -25.49 -12.50
C GLU A 310 0.06 -25.86 -11.19
N CYS A 311 -0.99 -25.14 -10.80
CA CYS A 311 -1.79 -25.46 -9.60
C CYS A 311 -2.70 -26.67 -9.91
N PRO A 312 -2.54 -27.81 -9.20
CA PRO A 312 -3.31 -29.03 -9.48
C PRO A 312 -4.79 -28.93 -9.07
N ASP A 313 -5.08 -28.01 -8.16
CA ASP A 313 -6.44 -27.60 -7.84
C ASP A 313 -6.74 -26.41 -8.75
N GLU A 314 -7.14 -26.70 -9.99
CA GLU A 314 -8.05 -25.79 -10.69
C GLU A 314 -9.25 -25.71 -9.75
N GLY A 315 -9.41 -24.56 -9.08
CA GLY A 315 -10.57 -24.34 -8.22
C GLY A 315 -11.84 -24.71 -8.99
N PRO A 316 -12.92 -25.12 -8.30
CA PRO A 316 -14.18 -25.39 -8.99
C PRO A 316 -14.53 -24.14 -9.81
N GLY A 317 -14.43 -24.29 -11.13
CA GLY A 317 -14.94 -23.31 -12.08
C GLY A 317 -16.45 -23.26 -12.01
#